data_AF-A0A367IUX4-F1
#
_entry.id   AF-A0A367IUX4-F1
#
_cell.length_a   1.000
_cell.length_b   1.000
_cell.length_c   1.000
_cell.angle_alpha   90.00
_cell.angle_beta   90.00
_cell.angle_gamma   90.00
#
_symmetry.space_group_name_H-M   'P 1'
#
loop_
_entity.id
_entity.type
_entity.pdbx_description
1 polymer ?
#
loop_
_entity_poly.entity_id
_entity_poly.type
_entity_poly.pdbx_seq_one_letter_code
_entity_poly.pdbx_strand_id
1 'polypeptide(L)'
;IEDTEFWSKCGDEQELTFYRRFASIMDIMFKGSEVILSDETGCQSSRIAIEANKCVFVGEDTSPTYSRKIGLLLKYDEKKAIDLCSNEWKRGKVTNDLKLKQQSKNKRVNACIINNLQATYDGSHSVLALDVIGKYKFERN
;
A
#
# COMPACT_ATOMS: atom_id res chain seq x y z
N ILE A 1 20.19 -12.33 2.99
CA ILE A 1 19.45 -11.93 4.20
C ILE A 1 19.66 -10.44 4.34
N GLU A 2 18.60 -9.64 4.37
CA GLU A 2 18.73 -8.19 4.52
C GLU A 2 19.31 -7.87 5.90
N ASP A 3 20.35 -7.06 5.94
CA ASP A 3 21.00 -6.64 7.18
C ASP A 3 20.21 -5.48 7.80
N THR A 4 19.46 -5.80 8.85
CA THR A 4 18.60 -4.85 9.57
C THR A 4 19.41 -3.84 10.38
N GLU A 5 20.73 -4.02 10.54
CA GLU A 5 21.59 -3.06 11.25
C GLU A 5 21.72 -1.72 10.49
N PHE A 6 21.45 -1.70 9.18
CA PHE A 6 21.44 -0.47 8.38
C PHE A 6 20.14 0.33 8.46
N TRP A 7 19.09 -0.21 9.09
CA TRP A 7 17.87 0.55 9.37
C TRP A 7 18.23 1.65 10.36
N SER A 8 18.21 2.91 9.90
CA SER A 8 18.83 4.02 10.61
C SER A 8 18.18 4.18 11.97
N LYS A 9 19.04 4.27 12.98
CA LYS A 9 18.66 4.66 14.33
C LYS A 9 18.15 6.10 14.41
N CYS A 10 18.36 6.91 13.35
CA CYS A 10 18.18 8.35 13.35
C CYS A 10 16.85 8.84 12.72
N GLY A 11 16.03 7.95 12.16
CA GLY A 11 14.65 8.25 11.75
C GLY A 11 14.49 9.28 10.63
N ASP A 12 15.57 9.67 9.93
CA ASP A 12 15.55 10.67 8.85
C ASP A 12 16.00 10.11 7.50
N GLU A 13 15.56 8.90 7.21
CA GLU A 13 15.82 8.29 5.91
C GLU A 13 14.97 8.97 4.83
N GLN A 14 15.49 8.98 3.60
CA GLN A 14 14.70 9.35 2.45
C GLN A 14 13.61 8.30 2.21
N GLU A 15 12.43 8.75 1.75
CA GLU A 15 11.28 7.86 1.45
C GLU A 15 11.68 6.73 0.50
N LEU A 16 12.50 7.03 -0.51
CA LEU A 16 12.99 6.04 -1.47
C LEU A 16 13.89 4.97 -0.83
N THR A 17 14.72 5.36 0.16
CA THR A 17 15.58 4.41 0.88
C THR A 17 14.74 3.46 1.72
N PHE A 18 13.71 3.98 2.41
CA PHE A 18 12.78 3.16 3.17
C PHE A 18 12.00 2.21 2.26
N TYR A 19 11.48 2.73 1.15
CA TYR A 19 10.79 1.94 0.12
C TYR A 19 11.64 0.76 -0.34
N ARG A 20 12.91 0.98 -0.73
CA ARG A 20 13.78 -0.09 -1.24
C ARG A 20 14.01 -1.21 -0.23
N ARG A 21 14.16 -0.86 1.04
CA ARG A 21 14.32 -1.83 2.14
C ARG A 21 13.05 -2.62 2.38
N PHE A 22 11.93 -1.91 2.48
CA PHE A 22 10.64 -2.55 2.64
C PHE A 22 10.32 -3.49 1.47
N ALA A 23 10.58 -3.06 0.23
CA ALA A 23 10.43 -3.89 -0.96
C ALA A 23 11.32 -5.14 -0.91
N SER A 24 12.59 -5.01 -0.49
CA SER A 24 13.51 -6.15 -0.30
C SER A 24 12.98 -7.17 0.72
N ILE A 25 12.45 -6.72 1.87
CA ILE A 25 11.81 -7.62 2.85
C ILE A 25 10.63 -8.36 2.21
N MET A 26 9.78 -7.64 1.49
CA MET A 26 8.58 -8.20 0.87
C MET A 26 8.94 -9.19 -0.25
N ASP A 27 9.94 -8.89 -1.06
CA ASP A 27 10.48 -9.82 -2.08
C ASP A 27 10.97 -11.12 -1.44
N ILE A 28 11.63 -11.05 -0.28
CA ILE A 28 12.05 -12.25 0.46
C ILE A 28 10.84 -13.00 1.02
N MET A 29 9.89 -12.29 1.63
CA MET A 29 8.70 -12.86 2.25
C MET A 29 7.80 -13.58 1.25
N PHE A 30 7.65 -13.01 0.06
CA PHE A 30 6.80 -13.55 -1.00
C PHE A 30 7.57 -14.37 -2.04
N LYS A 31 8.85 -14.66 -1.79
CA LYS A 31 9.69 -15.45 -2.69
C LYS A 31 9.06 -16.82 -2.95
N GLY A 32 8.81 -17.12 -4.22
CA GLY A 32 8.20 -18.38 -4.64
C GLY A 32 6.67 -18.42 -4.53
N SER A 33 6.03 -17.31 -4.16
CA SER A 33 4.59 -17.11 -4.28
C SER A 33 4.22 -16.40 -5.59
N GLU A 34 2.93 -16.31 -5.87
CA GLU A 34 2.38 -15.56 -7.02
C GLU A 34 2.15 -14.07 -6.69
N VAL A 35 2.61 -13.60 -5.52
CA VAL A 35 2.54 -12.19 -5.14
C VAL A 35 3.70 -11.43 -5.78
N ILE A 36 3.37 -10.29 -6.39
CA ILE A 36 4.25 -9.44 -7.18
C ILE A 36 4.27 -8.04 -6.56
N LEU A 37 5.44 -7.44 -6.52
CA LEU A 37 5.63 -6.06 -6.11
C LEU A 37 5.61 -5.15 -7.35
N SER A 38 4.79 -4.10 -7.32
CA SER A 38 4.60 -3.19 -8.44
C SER A 38 4.82 -1.74 -7.98
N ASP A 39 5.84 -1.09 -8.54
CA ASP A 39 6.29 0.27 -8.17
C ASP A 39 5.58 1.36 -8.98
N GLU A 40 5.17 2.44 -8.33
CA GLU A 40 4.58 3.65 -8.94
C GLU A 40 3.40 3.36 -9.91
N THR A 41 2.67 2.26 -9.67
CA THR A 41 1.56 1.83 -10.52
C THR A 41 0.20 2.29 -10.03
N GLY A 42 -0.74 2.37 -10.96
CA GLY A 42 -2.11 2.71 -10.68
C GLY A 42 -2.85 1.59 -9.95
N CYS A 43 -3.46 1.89 -8.81
CA CYS A 43 -4.35 0.98 -8.10
C CYS A 43 -5.73 0.95 -8.79
N GLN A 44 -6.08 -0.21 -9.38
CA GLN A 44 -7.35 -0.40 -10.08
C GLN A 44 -8.53 -0.38 -9.10
N SER A 45 -8.37 -0.96 -7.91
CA SER A 45 -9.42 -0.94 -6.88
C SER A 45 -9.77 0.49 -6.45
N SER A 46 -8.77 1.38 -6.40
CA SER A 46 -9.01 2.80 -6.12
C SER A 46 -9.77 3.51 -7.25
N ARG A 47 -9.54 3.11 -8.51
CA ARG A 47 -10.24 3.64 -9.69
C ARG A 47 -11.71 3.23 -9.67
N ILE A 48 -11.98 1.94 -9.47
CA ILE A 48 -13.34 1.38 -9.36
C ILE A 48 -14.12 2.11 -8.26
N ALA A 49 -13.51 2.34 -7.11
CA ALA A 49 -14.15 3.09 -6.03
C ALA A 49 -14.45 4.56 -6.39
N ILE A 50 -13.60 5.23 -7.17
CA ILE A 50 -13.87 6.59 -7.65
C ILE A 50 -15.04 6.58 -8.65
N GLU A 51 -15.03 5.64 -9.60
CA GLU A 51 -16.11 5.50 -10.59
C GLU A 51 -17.45 5.22 -9.89
N ALA A 52 -17.48 4.29 -8.94
CA ALA A 52 -18.67 4.00 -8.14
C ALA A 52 -19.18 5.24 -7.39
N ASN A 53 -18.28 6.00 -6.74
CA ASN A 53 -18.67 7.22 -6.03
C ASN A 53 -19.22 8.30 -6.98
N LYS A 54 -18.67 8.44 -8.18
CA LYS A 54 -19.22 9.36 -9.20
C LYS A 54 -20.65 8.96 -9.58
N CYS A 55 -20.87 7.68 -9.85
CA CYS A 55 -22.19 7.15 -10.20
C CYS A 55 -23.22 7.37 -9.08
N VAL A 56 -22.83 7.17 -7.81
CA VAL A 56 -23.77 7.26 -6.67
C VAL A 56 -24.04 8.71 -6.24
N PHE A 57 -23.02 9.56 -6.23
CA PHE A 57 -23.12 10.89 -5.58
C PHE A 57 -23.10 12.08 -6.53
N VAL A 58 -22.64 11.91 -7.77
CA VAL A 58 -22.41 13.03 -8.71
C VAL A 58 -23.31 12.92 -9.96
N GLY A 59 -23.83 11.73 -10.27
CA GLY A 59 -24.88 11.51 -11.28
C GLY A 59 -24.38 11.56 -12.73
N GLU A 60 -23.88 12.71 -13.19
CA GLU A 60 -23.56 12.98 -14.60
C GLU A 60 -22.07 13.35 -14.85
N ASP A 61 -21.17 13.02 -13.91
CA ASP A 61 -19.74 13.26 -14.12
C ASP A 61 -19.12 12.25 -15.10
N THR A 62 -19.02 12.67 -16.36
CA THR A 62 -18.40 11.90 -17.46
C THR A 62 -16.89 12.08 -17.54
N SER A 63 -16.27 12.83 -16.63
CA SER A 63 -14.82 13.06 -16.68
C SER A 63 -14.04 11.74 -16.54
N PRO A 64 -12.92 11.58 -17.29
CA PRO A 64 -12.09 10.40 -17.19
C PRO A 64 -11.61 10.15 -15.76
N THR A 65 -11.77 8.91 -15.28
CA THR A 65 -11.26 8.52 -13.96
C THR A 65 -9.90 7.89 -14.09
N TYR A 66 -8.93 8.43 -13.35
CA TYR A 66 -7.58 7.92 -13.29
C TYR A 66 -7.34 7.17 -11.97
N SER A 67 -6.62 6.05 -12.05
CA SER A 67 -6.14 5.33 -10.88
C SER A 67 -5.15 6.18 -10.10
N ARG A 68 -5.17 6.07 -8.77
CA ARG A 68 -4.13 6.67 -7.93
C ARG A 68 -2.84 5.90 -8.10
N LYS A 69 -1.74 6.60 -8.41
CA LYS A 69 -0.38 6.04 -8.33
C LYS A 69 -0.04 5.82 -6.87
N ILE A 70 0.41 4.62 -6.56
CA ILE A 70 0.83 4.18 -5.22
C ILE A 70 2.33 3.86 -5.31
N GLY A 71 3.07 4.22 -4.25
CA GLY A 71 4.50 3.93 -4.18
C GLY A 71 4.78 2.43 -4.34
N LEU A 72 4.21 1.58 -3.48
CA LEU A 72 4.29 0.13 -3.65
C LEU A 72 2.91 -0.51 -3.60
N LEU A 73 2.59 -1.25 -4.65
CA LEU A 73 1.36 -2.03 -4.76
C LEU A 73 1.72 -3.51 -4.83
N LEU A 74 1.24 -4.29 -3.87
CA LEU A 74 1.30 -5.74 -3.93
C LEU A 74 0.15 -6.22 -4.81
N LYS A 75 0.46 -7.12 -5.73
CA LYS A 75 -0.51 -7.71 -6.65
C LYS A 75 -0.42 -9.23 -6.62
N TYR A 76 -1.53 -9.90 -6.88
CA TYR A 76 -1.57 -11.34 -7.11
C TYR A 76 -1.67 -11.63 -8.59
N ASP A 77 -0.83 -12.57 -9.05
CA ASP A 77 -0.76 -13.09 -10.41
C ASP A 77 -0.41 -12.02 -11.46
N GLU A 78 0.60 -12.28 -12.29
CA GLU A 78 1.10 -11.28 -13.26
C GLU A 78 0.07 -10.96 -14.34
N LYS A 79 -0.76 -11.93 -14.69
CA LYS A 79 -1.73 -11.82 -15.80
C LYS A 79 -3.00 -11.13 -15.35
N LYS A 80 -3.50 -11.44 -14.15
CA LYS A 80 -4.70 -10.85 -13.56
C LYS A 80 -4.39 -9.52 -12.88
N ALA A 81 -3.17 -9.35 -12.35
CA ALA A 81 -2.68 -8.14 -11.71
C ALA A 81 -3.63 -7.60 -10.62
N ILE A 82 -4.12 -8.51 -9.77
CA ILE A 82 -5.15 -8.20 -8.76
C ILE A 82 -4.50 -7.43 -7.61
N ASP A 83 -4.99 -6.24 -7.29
CA ASP A 83 -4.47 -5.46 -6.16
C ASP A 83 -4.72 -6.19 -4.83
N LEU A 84 -3.67 -6.32 -4.00
CA LEU A 84 -3.75 -6.93 -2.66
C LEU A 84 -3.57 -5.90 -1.54
N CYS A 85 -2.58 -5.02 -1.66
CA CYS A 85 -2.26 -4.04 -0.64
C CYS A 85 -1.45 -2.87 -1.22
N SER A 86 -1.78 -1.65 -0.79
CA SER A 86 -1.08 -0.41 -1.12
C SER A 86 -0.23 0.07 0.06
N ASN A 87 0.98 0.55 -0.26
CA ASN A 87 1.92 1.10 0.72
C ASN A 87 2.51 2.41 0.17
N GLU A 88 2.47 3.44 1.01
CA GLU A 88 3.13 4.71 0.76
C GLU A 88 3.74 5.24 2.06
N TRP A 89 4.85 5.95 1.94
CA TRP A 89 5.65 6.39 3.08
C TRP A 89 5.79 7.89 3.14
N LYS A 90 6.09 8.37 4.35
CA LYS A 90 6.52 9.73 4.61
C LYS A 90 7.78 9.70 5.45
N ARG A 91 8.70 10.66 5.22
CA ARG A 91 9.89 10.81 6.07
C ARG A 91 9.51 10.98 7.54
N GLY A 92 10.36 10.48 8.45
CA GLY A 92 10.12 10.60 9.88
C GLY A 92 10.06 12.04 10.40
N LYS A 93 10.74 12.99 9.72
CA LYS A 93 10.76 14.41 10.07
C LYS A 93 9.55 15.22 9.59
N VAL A 94 8.63 14.66 8.81
CA VAL A 94 7.42 15.42 8.43
C VAL A 94 6.54 15.67 9.67
N THR A 95 5.68 16.70 9.58
CA THR A 95 4.76 17.05 10.66
C THR A 95 3.80 15.89 10.98
N ASN A 96 3.32 15.82 12.22
CA ASN A 96 2.36 14.79 12.62
C ASN A 96 1.08 14.84 11.77
N ASP A 97 0.62 16.03 11.37
CA ASP A 97 -0.52 16.19 10.47
C ASP A 97 -0.29 15.53 9.12
N LEU A 98 0.91 15.66 8.55
CA LEU A 98 1.26 15.00 7.30
C LEU A 98 1.32 13.48 7.46
N LYS A 99 1.83 12.98 8.59
CA LYS A 99 1.81 11.54 8.90
C LYS A 99 0.39 11.01 8.99
N LEU A 100 -0.49 11.70 9.72
CA LEU A 100 -1.91 11.31 9.87
C LEU A 100 -2.65 11.37 8.53
N LYS A 101 -2.40 12.39 7.71
CA LYS A 101 -2.95 12.49 6.34
C LYS A 101 -2.50 11.31 5.48
N GLN A 102 -1.21 10.95 5.54
CA GLN A 102 -0.69 9.80 4.80
C GLN A 102 -1.28 8.47 5.29
N GLN A 103 -1.34 8.25 6.60
CA GLN A 103 -1.95 7.04 7.18
C GLN A 103 -3.42 6.93 6.78
N SER A 104 -4.17 8.03 6.86
CA SER A 104 -5.56 8.08 6.42
C SER A 104 -5.70 7.77 4.92
N LYS A 105 -4.76 8.26 4.11
CA LYS A 105 -4.71 7.94 2.68
C LYS A 105 -4.50 6.44 2.46
N ASN A 106 -3.49 5.83 3.08
CA ASN A 106 -3.19 4.41 2.95
C ASN A 106 -4.39 3.54 3.38
N LYS A 107 -5.01 3.86 4.53
CA LYS A 107 -6.19 3.16 5.03
C LYS A 107 -7.36 3.19 4.05
N ARG A 108 -7.65 4.36 3.46
CA ARG A 108 -8.73 4.48 2.46
C ARG A 108 -8.45 3.68 1.21
N VAL A 109 -7.22 3.69 0.69
CA VAL A 109 -6.87 2.91 -0.51
C VAL A 109 -6.95 1.40 -0.22
N ASN A 110 -6.41 0.94 0.92
CA ASN A 110 -6.50 -0.46 1.31
C ASN A 110 -7.95 -0.91 1.58
N ALA A 111 -8.81 -0.03 2.10
CA ALA A 111 -10.25 -0.31 2.20
C ALA A 111 -10.89 -0.50 0.81
N CYS A 112 -10.54 0.33 -0.18
CA CYS A 112 -11.01 0.13 -1.56
C CYS A 112 -10.55 -1.23 -2.12
N ILE A 113 -9.31 -1.63 -1.86
CA ILE A 113 -8.78 -2.94 -2.28
C ILE A 113 -9.55 -4.08 -1.64
N ILE A 114 -9.71 -4.06 -0.31
CA ILE A 114 -10.44 -5.10 0.42
C ILE A 114 -11.89 -5.20 -0.07
N ASN A 115 -12.57 -4.07 -0.22
CA ASN A 115 -13.95 -4.05 -0.71
C ASN A 115 -14.05 -4.64 -2.13
N ASN A 116 -13.09 -4.32 -3.00
CA ASN A 116 -13.07 -4.86 -4.36
C ASN A 116 -12.81 -6.37 -4.36
N LEU A 117 -11.88 -6.85 -3.53
CA LEU A 117 -11.62 -8.28 -3.37
C LEU A 117 -12.86 -9.03 -2.87
N GLN A 118 -13.53 -8.49 -1.84
CA GLN A 118 -14.76 -9.07 -1.28
C GLN A 118 -15.92 -9.08 -2.27
N ALA A 119 -16.04 -8.04 -3.10
CA ALA A 119 -17.10 -7.97 -4.10
C ALA A 119 -16.85 -8.87 -5.32
N THR A 120 -15.59 -9.17 -5.62
CA THR A 120 -15.19 -9.91 -6.83
C THR A 120 -15.01 -11.40 -6.60
N TYR A 121 -14.52 -11.81 -5.42
CA TYR A 121 -14.18 -13.18 -5.12
C TYR A 121 -15.06 -13.72 -3.99
N ASP A 122 -15.79 -14.79 -4.30
CA ASP A 122 -16.71 -15.46 -3.38
C ASP A 122 -15.96 -16.62 -2.71
N GLY A 123 -15.87 -16.63 -1.37
CA GLY A 123 -15.15 -17.67 -0.63
C GLY A 123 -14.78 -17.34 0.82
N SER A 124 -14.38 -18.36 1.58
CA SER A 124 -13.80 -18.23 2.92
C SER A 124 -12.40 -17.63 2.84
N HIS A 125 -12.32 -16.31 2.68
CA HIS A 125 -11.06 -15.59 2.62
C HIS A 125 -10.64 -15.13 4.01
N SER A 126 -9.42 -15.49 4.42
CA SER A 126 -8.78 -14.87 5.59
C SER A 126 -8.07 -13.60 5.15
N VAL A 127 -8.62 -12.44 5.51
CA VAL A 127 -8.00 -11.15 5.24
C VAL A 127 -6.94 -10.88 6.32
N LEU A 128 -5.68 -10.82 5.92
CA LEU A 128 -4.60 -10.35 6.79
C LEU A 128 -4.42 -8.85 6.57
N ALA A 129 -4.78 -8.04 7.57
CA ALA A 129 -4.48 -6.62 7.61
C ALA A 129 -3.25 -6.37 8.49
N LEU A 130 -2.19 -5.80 7.93
CA LEU A 130 -0.97 -5.43 8.64
C LEU A 130 -0.82 -3.90 8.61
N ASP A 131 -0.91 -3.25 9.77
CA ASP A 131 -0.59 -1.81 9.94
C ASP A 131 0.78 -1.69 10.61
N VAL A 132 1.83 -1.47 9.82
CA VAL A 132 3.20 -1.35 10.34
C VAL A 132 3.45 0.10 10.76
N ILE A 133 3.19 0.42 12.02
CA ILE A 133 3.49 1.72 12.62
C ILE A 133 4.88 1.64 13.28
N GLY A 134 5.88 2.27 12.66
CA GLY A 134 7.24 2.28 13.19
C GLY A 134 7.38 3.14 14.46
N LYS A 135 7.60 2.49 15.60
CA LYS A 135 8.35 3.04 16.75
C LYS A 135 9.14 1.91 17.39
N TYR A 136 10.33 1.61 16.89
CA TYR A 136 11.25 0.73 17.60
C TYR A 136 12.50 1.51 18.00
N LYS A 137 12.56 1.82 19.30
CA LYS A 137 13.80 2.09 20.00
C LYS A 137 14.30 0.72 20.47
N PHE A 138 15.21 0.10 19.73
CA PHE A 138 15.90 -1.10 20.21
C PHE A 138 16.95 -0.65 21.25
N GLU A 139 16.58 -0.67 22.52
CA GLU A 139 17.55 -0.64 23.62
C GLU A 139 17.93 -2.10 23.92
N ARG A 140 19.16 -2.48 23.55
CA ARG A 140 19.78 -3.72 24.07
C ARG A 140 20.26 -3.39 25.49
N ASN A 141 19.76 -4.14 26.49
CA ASN A 141 20.41 -4.27 27.79
C ASN A 141 21.70 -5.09 27.64
#